data_AF-A0A1R1YA35-F1
#
_entry.id   AF-A0A1R1YA35-F1
#
_cell.length_a   1.000
_cell.length_b   1.000
_cell.length_c   1.000
_cell.angle_alpha   90.00
_cell.angle_beta   90.00
_cell.angle_gamma   90.00
#
_symmetry.space_group_name_H-M   'P 1'
#
loop_
_entity.id
_entity.type
_entity.pdbx_description
1 polymer ?
#
loop_
_entity_poly.entity_id
_entity_poly.type
_entity_poly.pdbx_seq_one_letter_code
_entity_poly.pdbx_strand_id
1 'polypeptide(L)'
;MDSIRNIRIGYWNCQGLSSKKWNPATEAMVSGRLDILFLAETWFVDHEYHLSHPIFFAATTRSQQITKFGHEKGGIICLVSDEIRRMISSAYVTTSTISIKINQYHIKAVYFPPSMKSDTIKSYFTDDFISVFLGDINAFYGMTFGTKKIGPKPRIKVIEEICSLKSLNHLMPMPKGPTPDHAFVHTSLPASWHFSNFCDACSNTFISDLHVLFRYMLKYATTPKCWNTSHIYPIPKSKDSSTIDCFRPIALTKMLRRIFESMLLDFLNSTRMANFNPLQAGFRTGFSTLTHSVISHDTFYFKNGCRRPDRVFIDLKQAYDRVNVNLLLYKLKKRSHSDLITSIIQSLFGECYSTVSINGSSSEPFIRQRGLFQGSILSPFLFNLYVDDLVTELDSGELIPSALFFADDIQLLPKSLEDANRLIKIIERWCKNNGMLINVQKSAYIGLSNWNLMICGQKLPTPNFYKYLGLPITNGSV
;
A
#
# COMPACT_ATOMS: atom_id res chain seq x y z
N MET A 1 -13.95 53.78 -9.09
CA MET A 1 -13.03 52.95 -8.29
C MET A 1 -13.75 51.65 -8.03
N ASP A 2 -13.63 50.70 -8.96
CA ASP A 2 -14.28 49.40 -8.81
C ASP A 2 -13.56 48.64 -7.70
N SER A 3 -14.25 48.37 -6.59
CA SER A 3 -13.74 47.51 -5.54
C SER A 3 -13.58 46.10 -6.12
N ILE A 4 -12.34 45.72 -6.44
CA ILE A 4 -12.04 44.38 -6.96
C ILE A 4 -12.35 43.38 -5.82
N ARG A 5 -13.50 42.73 -5.92
CA ARG A 5 -13.86 41.60 -5.04
C ARG A 5 -12.91 40.45 -5.35
N ASN A 6 -12.37 39.82 -4.30
CA ASN A 6 -11.57 38.60 -4.43
C ASN A 6 -12.41 37.47 -5.02
N ILE A 7 -11.94 36.84 -6.10
CA ILE A 7 -12.58 35.66 -6.71
C ILE A 7 -12.01 34.40 -6.03
N ARG A 8 -12.89 33.55 -5.50
CA ARG A 8 -12.51 32.29 -4.84
C ARG A 8 -12.72 31.13 -5.81
N ILE A 9 -11.60 30.49 -6.18
CA ILE A 9 -11.56 29.39 -7.15
C ILE A 9 -11.24 28.10 -6.41
N GLY A 10 -12.11 27.11 -6.50
CA GLY A 10 -11.88 25.75 -6.02
C GLY A 10 -11.44 24.82 -7.15
N TYR A 11 -10.54 23.89 -6.84
CA TYR A 11 -10.25 22.73 -7.67
C TYR A 11 -10.31 21.49 -6.80
N TRP A 12 -11.06 20.48 -7.24
CA TRP A 12 -11.25 19.24 -6.49
C TRP A 12 -11.18 18.04 -7.43
N ASN A 13 -10.10 17.27 -7.33
CA ASN A 13 -10.04 15.93 -7.92
C ASN A 13 -10.98 15.00 -7.12
N CYS A 14 -12.14 14.69 -7.71
CA CYS A 14 -13.23 14.03 -7.01
C CYS A 14 -13.15 12.50 -7.08
N GLN A 15 -12.42 11.90 -8.03
CA GLN A 15 -12.35 10.44 -8.23
C GLN A 15 -13.73 9.74 -8.28
N GLY A 16 -14.78 10.44 -8.72
CA GLY A 16 -16.13 10.12 -8.23
C GLY A 16 -16.99 11.36 -7.96
N LEU A 17 -18.13 11.57 -8.61
CA LEU A 17 -19.14 12.57 -8.24
C LEU A 17 -20.42 11.85 -7.88
N SER A 18 -20.37 11.08 -6.79
CA SER A 18 -21.58 10.58 -6.16
C SER A 18 -22.37 11.73 -5.55
N SER A 19 -23.64 11.51 -5.24
CA SER A 19 -24.49 12.48 -4.51
C SER A 19 -23.82 13.01 -3.23
N LYS A 20 -23.04 12.18 -2.53
CA LYS A 20 -22.28 12.56 -1.33
C LYS A 20 -21.18 13.61 -1.57
N LYS A 21 -20.66 13.71 -2.80
CA LYS A 21 -19.65 14.70 -3.20
C LYS A 21 -20.27 15.87 -3.96
N TRP A 22 -21.31 15.59 -4.74
CA TRP A 22 -22.09 16.61 -5.43
C TRP A 22 -22.74 17.60 -4.46
N ASN A 23 -23.42 17.11 -3.42
CA ASN A 23 -24.14 18.01 -2.50
C ASN A 23 -23.20 19.02 -1.83
N PRO A 24 -22.06 18.63 -1.21
CA PRO A 24 -21.10 19.60 -0.66
C PRO A 24 -20.50 20.54 -1.72
N ALA A 25 -20.24 20.05 -2.94
CA ALA A 25 -19.74 20.88 -4.03
C ALA A 25 -20.73 22.00 -4.40
N THR A 26 -22.02 21.65 -4.54
CA THR A 26 -23.08 22.62 -4.81
C THR A 26 -23.32 23.56 -3.63
N GLU A 27 -23.29 23.05 -2.39
CA GLU A 27 -23.43 23.84 -1.18
C GLU A 27 -22.33 24.89 -1.06
N ALA A 28 -21.07 24.55 -1.36
CA ALA A 28 -19.95 25.50 -1.35
C ALA A 28 -20.15 26.67 -2.34
N MET A 29 -20.82 26.42 -3.47
CA MET A 29 -21.14 27.45 -4.45
C MET A 29 -22.34 28.30 -3.99
N VAL A 30 -23.41 27.65 -3.52
CA VAL A 30 -24.66 28.32 -3.09
C VAL A 30 -24.45 29.14 -1.81
N SER A 31 -23.67 28.64 -0.85
CA SER A 31 -23.31 29.36 0.37
C SER A 31 -22.32 30.50 0.12
N GLY A 32 -21.90 30.71 -1.13
CA GLY A 32 -20.91 31.70 -1.51
C GLY A 32 -19.55 31.47 -0.84
N ARG A 33 -19.14 30.23 -0.58
CA ARG A 33 -17.75 29.92 -0.14
C ARG A 33 -16.80 29.95 -1.34
N LEU A 34 -17.27 29.54 -2.51
CA LEU A 34 -16.56 29.55 -3.78
C LEU A 34 -17.37 30.32 -4.81
N ASP A 35 -16.67 31.01 -5.72
CA ASP A 35 -17.29 31.71 -6.85
C ASP A 35 -17.16 30.87 -8.14
N ILE A 36 -16.12 30.05 -8.24
CA ILE A 36 -15.86 29.07 -9.32
C ILE A 36 -15.37 27.76 -8.69
N LEU A 37 -15.86 26.61 -9.15
CA LEU A 37 -15.39 25.30 -8.72
C LEU A 37 -15.15 24.38 -9.93
N PHE A 38 -13.93 23.86 -10.05
CA PHE A 38 -13.55 22.84 -11.01
C PHE A 38 -13.52 21.47 -10.33
N LEU A 39 -14.33 20.53 -10.82
CA LEU A 39 -14.39 19.14 -10.36
C LEU A 39 -13.69 18.26 -11.40
N ALA A 40 -12.61 17.58 -11.03
CA ALA A 40 -11.81 16.74 -11.92
C ALA A 40 -12.02 15.23 -11.66
N GLU A 41 -11.60 14.41 -12.63
CA GLU A 41 -11.82 12.96 -12.71
C GLU A 41 -13.29 12.53 -12.91
N THR A 42 -13.97 13.16 -13.87
CA THR A 42 -15.42 13.05 -14.01
C THR A 42 -15.90 12.14 -15.16
N TRP A 43 -16.38 10.93 -14.86
CA TRP A 43 -17.42 10.21 -15.65
C TRP A 43 -18.26 9.36 -14.69
N PHE A 44 -19.55 9.68 -14.51
CA PHE A 44 -20.41 9.14 -13.45
C PHE A 44 -21.74 8.57 -13.91
N VAL A 45 -22.27 7.72 -13.04
CA VAL A 45 -23.69 7.40 -12.86
C VAL A 45 -24.43 8.74 -12.70
N ASP A 46 -25.45 9.01 -13.51
CA ASP A 46 -26.27 10.24 -13.48
C ASP A 46 -25.61 11.53 -14.01
N HIS A 47 -24.69 11.43 -14.97
CA HIS A 47 -24.06 12.60 -15.62
C HIS A 47 -25.07 13.68 -16.08
N GLU A 48 -26.20 13.26 -16.66
CA GLU A 48 -27.26 14.16 -17.12
C GLU A 48 -27.86 15.02 -16.00
N TYR A 49 -27.99 14.46 -14.80
CA TYR A 49 -28.49 15.19 -13.63
C TYR A 49 -27.58 16.38 -13.30
N HIS A 50 -26.26 16.18 -13.31
CA HIS A 50 -25.30 17.25 -13.01
C HIS A 50 -25.31 18.37 -14.05
N LEU A 51 -25.45 18.03 -15.34
CA LEU A 51 -25.50 19.00 -16.43
C LEU A 51 -26.75 19.90 -16.36
N SER A 52 -27.85 19.38 -15.83
CA SER A 52 -29.12 20.12 -15.68
C SER A 52 -29.13 21.13 -14.53
N HIS A 53 -28.13 21.11 -13.66
CA HIS A 53 -28.12 21.94 -12.45
C HIS A 53 -27.83 23.42 -12.76
N PRO A 54 -28.53 24.41 -12.16
CA PRO A 54 -28.39 25.84 -12.52
C PRO A 54 -26.97 26.42 -12.44
N ILE A 55 -26.14 25.93 -11.52
CA ILE A 55 -24.75 26.39 -11.35
C ILE A 55 -23.76 25.72 -12.31
N PHE A 56 -24.19 24.72 -13.10
CA PHE A 56 -23.36 24.07 -14.10
C PHE A 56 -22.98 25.06 -15.21
N PHE A 57 -21.70 25.12 -15.57
CA PHE A 57 -21.21 26.03 -16.60
C PHE A 57 -20.67 25.31 -17.83
N ALA A 58 -19.69 24.42 -17.65
CA ALA A 58 -19.05 23.73 -18.77
C ALA A 58 -18.48 22.36 -18.33
N ALA A 59 -18.33 21.44 -19.27
CA ALA A 59 -17.64 20.17 -19.06
C ALA A 59 -16.75 19.83 -20.25
N THR A 60 -15.60 19.21 -20.00
CA THR A 60 -14.69 18.72 -21.07
C THR A 60 -15.37 17.68 -21.95
N THR A 61 -15.04 17.67 -23.24
CA THR A 61 -15.65 16.76 -24.22
C THR A 61 -15.36 15.29 -23.91
N ARG A 62 -16.39 14.45 -23.96
CA ARG A 62 -16.26 12.99 -23.78
C ARG A 62 -15.58 12.36 -24.99
N SER A 63 -14.51 11.60 -24.75
CA SER A 63 -13.95 10.69 -25.75
C SER A 63 -14.83 9.44 -25.83
N GLN A 64 -15.45 9.16 -26.98
CA GLN A 64 -16.35 8.01 -27.19
C GLN A 64 -15.66 6.63 -27.21
N GLN A 65 -14.36 6.52 -26.90
CA GLN A 65 -13.66 5.23 -26.96
C GLN A 65 -13.91 4.38 -25.70
N ILE A 66 -14.94 3.53 -25.80
CA ILE A 66 -15.25 2.45 -24.86
C ILE A 66 -14.13 1.40 -24.94
N THR A 67 -13.15 1.46 -24.04
CA THR A 67 -12.27 0.30 -23.83
C THR A 67 -13.05 -0.78 -23.08
N LYS A 68 -13.14 -1.99 -23.64
CA LYS A 68 -13.91 -3.14 -23.10
C LYS A 68 -13.61 -3.52 -21.63
N PHE A 69 -12.52 -3.02 -21.04
CA PHE A 69 -12.24 -3.10 -19.61
C PHE A 69 -11.49 -1.85 -19.14
N GLY A 70 -12.09 -1.10 -18.21
CA GLY A 70 -11.52 0.10 -17.59
C GLY A 70 -12.49 1.30 -17.58
N HIS A 71 -12.51 2.08 -16.50
CA HIS A 71 -13.24 3.35 -16.44
C HIS A 71 -12.68 4.32 -17.50
N GLU A 72 -13.54 5.08 -18.17
CA GLU A 72 -13.13 6.17 -19.06
C GLU A 72 -12.27 7.17 -18.28
N LYS A 73 -11.11 7.55 -18.83
CA LYS A 73 -10.11 8.35 -18.10
C LYS A 73 -10.33 9.84 -18.33
N GLY A 74 -10.85 10.50 -17.29
CA GLY A 74 -10.61 11.91 -17.01
C GLY A 74 -11.50 12.91 -17.73
N GLY A 75 -11.88 13.96 -17.00
CA GLY A 75 -12.68 15.07 -17.46
C GLY A 75 -12.89 16.09 -16.34
N ILE A 76 -13.18 17.34 -16.70
CA ILE A 76 -13.42 18.44 -15.77
C ILE A 76 -14.86 18.92 -15.93
N ILE A 77 -15.56 19.14 -14.83
CA ILE A 77 -16.80 19.93 -14.75
C ILE A 77 -16.46 21.28 -14.10
N CYS A 78 -16.99 22.36 -14.66
CA CYS A 78 -16.91 23.70 -14.09
C CYS A 78 -18.30 24.14 -13.59
N LEU A 79 -18.35 24.53 -12.32
CA LEU A 79 -19.49 25.16 -11.67
C LEU A 79 -19.17 26.64 -11.42
N VAL A 80 -20.14 27.52 -11.65
CA VAL A 80 -19.97 28.97 -11.57
C VAL A 80 -21.17 29.60 -10.87
N SER A 81 -20.93 30.57 -9.98
CA SER A 81 -22.00 31.34 -9.34
C SER A 81 -22.71 32.27 -10.33
N ASP A 82 -23.96 32.66 -10.07
CA ASP A 82 -24.73 33.51 -10.98
C ASP A 82 -24.09 34.88 -11.25
N GLU A 83 -23.38 35.42 -10.27
CA GLU A 83 -22.64 36.68 -10.39
C GLU A 83 -21.48 36.54 -11.37
N ILE A 84 -20.61 35.54 -11.17
CA ILE A 84 -19.48 35.29 -12.07
C ILE A 84 -19.97 34.91 -13.46
N ARG A 85 -21.05 34.14 -13.58
CA ARG A 85 -21.62 33.74 -14.87
C ARG A 85 -21.89 34.93 -15.78
N ARG A 86 -22.38 36.05 -15.24
CA ARG A 86 -22.65 37.28 -16.00
C ARG A 86 -21.38 38.04 -16.42
N MET A 87 -20.26 37.80 -15.73
CA MET A 87 -18.96 38.43 -16.02
C MET A 87 -18.11 37.63 -17.01
N ILE A 88 -18.52 36.39 -17.33
CA ILE A 88 -17.81 35.55 -18.30
C ILE A 88 -18.08 36.09 -19.71
N SER A 89 -17.01 36.50 -20.39
CA SER A 89 -17.06 37.00 -21.77
C SER A 89 -16.86 35.88 -22.80
N SER A 90 -16.08 34.85 -22.46
CA SER A 90 -15.90 33.67 -23.31
C SER A 90 -15.44 32.47 -22.50
N ALA A 91 -15.70 31.28 -23.03
CA ALA A 91 -15.17 30.02 -22.52
C ALA A 91 -14.72 29.13 -23.67
N TYR A 92 -13.63 28.40 -23.47
CA TYR A 92 -13.07 27.47 -24.42
C TYR A 92 -12.79 26.14 -23.73
N VAL A 93 -13.26 25.05 -24.33
CA VAL A 93 -13.24 23.72 -23.72
C VAL A 93 -12.53 22.75 -24.66
N THR A 94 -11.63 21.95 -24.09
CA THR A 94 -10.98 20.83 -24.78
C THR A 94 -11.29 19.52 -24.06
N THR A 95 -10.64 18.43 -24.47
CA THR A 95 -10.73 17.15 -23.75
C THR A 95 -10.03 17.18 -22.38
N SER A 96 -9.13 18.13 -22.13
CA SER A 96 -8.29 18.15 -20.92
C SER A 96 -8.27 19.50 -20.19
N THR A 97 -8.90 20.53 -20.75
CA THR A 97 -8.88 21.89 -20.21
C THR A 97 -10.22 22.60 -20.31
N ILE A 98 -10.51 23.45 -19.34
CA ILE A 98 -11.57 24.46 -19.41
C ILE A 98 -10.90 25.83 -19.19
N SER A 99 -10.96 26.69 -20.20
CA SER A 99 -10.52 28.08 -20.14
C SER A 99 -11.74 28.99 -20.05
N ILE A 100 -11.71 29.96 -19.14
CA ILE A 100 -12.78 30.95 -18.95
C ILE A 100 -12.17 32.35 -18.88
N LYS A 101 -12.75 33.29 -19.62
CA LYS A 101 -12.37 34.70 -19.59
C LYS A 101 -13.39 35.52 -18.82
N ILE A 102 -12.96 36.10 -17.71
CA ILE A 102 -13.76 36.97 -16.84
C ILE A 102 -13.14 38.35 -16.88
N ASN A 103 -13.83 39.32 -17.47
CA ASN A 103 -13.28 40.65 -17.78
C ASN A 103 -11.92 40.54 -18.52
N GLN A 104 -10.84 41.02 -17.91
CA GLN A 104 -9.47 40.94 -18.43
C GLN A 104 -8.71 39.68 -17.99
N TYR A 105 -9.28 38.87 -17.09
CA TYR A 105 -8.60 37.73 -16.48
C TYR A 105 -8.89 36.42 -17.21
N HIS A 106 -7.84 35.64 -17.44
CA HIS A 106 -7.89 34.34 -18.11
C HIS A 106 -7.62 33.23 -17.10
N ILE A 107 -8.62 32.40 -16.82
CA ILE A 107 -8.52 31.26 -15.89
C ILE A 107 -8.53 29.97 -16.70
N LYS A 108 -7.53 29.11 -16.51
CA LYS A 108 -7.42 27.81 -17.16
C LYS A 108 -7.33 26.69 -16.13
N ALA A 109 -8.34 25.83 -16.10
CA ALA A 109 -8.31 24.59 -15.34
C ALA A 109 -7.87 23.41 -16.22
N VAL A 110 -7.08 22.49 -15.66
CA VAL A 110 -6.58 21.32 -16.39
C VAL A 110 -6.75 20.02 -15.63
N TYR A 111 -6.77 18.92 -16.39
CA TYR A 111 -6.58 17.56 -15.90
C TYR A 111 -5.72 16.80 -16.92
N PHE A 112 -4.46 16.56 -16.61
CA PHE A 112 -3.53 15.85 -17.50
C PHE A 112 -3.28 14.44 -16.99
N PRO A 113 -3.87 13.40 -17.61
CA PRO A 113 -3.73 12.02 -17.12
C PRO A 113 -2.27 11.58 -17.13
N PRO A 114 -1.89 10.59 -16.29
CA PRO A 114 -0.51 10.10 -16.23
C PRO A 114 0.04 9.61 -17.58
N SER A 115 -0.84 9.13 -18.47
CA SER A 115 -0.49 8.63 -19.80
C SER A 115 -0.21 9.72 -20.85
N MET A 116 -0.52 10.99 -20.57
CA MET A 116 -0.33 12.08 -21.52
C MET A 116 1.17 12.39 -21.72
N LYS A 117 1.63 12.48 -22.97
CA LYS A 117 3.01 12.86 -23.29
C LYS A 117 3.27 14.34 -23.01
N SER A 118 4.49 14.69 -22.62
CA SER A 118 4.87 16.06 -22.28
C SER A 118 4.70 17.05 -23.45
N ASP A 119 4.93 16.63 -24.69
CA ASP A 119 4.74 17.49 -25.86
C ASP A 119 3.27 17.85 -26.10
N THR A 120 2.36 16.92 -25.81
CA THR A 120 0.91 17.16 -25.87
C THR A 120 0.45 18.16 -24.81
N ILE A 121 1.17 18.28 -23.69
CA ILE A 121 0.85 19.30 -22.68
C ILE A 121 1.08 20.70 -23.24
N LYS A 122 2.18 20.92 -23.98
CA LYS A 122 2.49 22.23 -24.59
C LYS A 122 1.37 22.73 -25.50
N SER A 123 0.74 21.84 -26.28
CA SER A 123 -0.34 22.23 -27.20
C SER A 123 -1.60 22.75 -26.50
N TYR A 124 -1.76 22.56 -25.19
CA TYR A 124 -2.89 23.13 -24.43
C TYR A 124 -2.65 24.55 -23.92
N PHE A 125 -1.47 25.12 -24.14
CA PHE A 125 -1.05 26.45 -23.68
C PHE A 125 -0.74 27.42 -24.84
N THR A 126 -1.58 27.39 -25.87
CA THR A 126 -1.49 28.30 -27.03
C THR A 126 -1.98 29.72 -26.73
N ASP A 127 -2.62 29.97 -25.58
CA ASP A 127 -3.16 31.28 -25.22
C ASP A 127 -2.04 32.30 -25.03
N ASP A 128 -2.14 33.48 -25.63
CA ASP A 128 -1.12 34.53 -25.49
C ASP A 128 -0.96 35.01 -24.04
N PHE A 129 -2.04 34.97 -23.26
CA PHE A 129 -2.07 35.40 -21.86
C PHE A 129 -2.90 34.48 -20.97
N ILE A 130 -2.39 34.19 -19.77
CA ILE A 130 -3.04 33.39 -18.74
C ILE A 130 -2.86 34.09 -17.40
N SER A 131 -3.95 34.38 -16.70
CA SER A 131 -3.92 35.00 -15.37
C SER A 131 -3.78 33.96 -14.26
N VAL A 132 -4.53 32.86 -14.37
CA VAL A 132 -4.52 31.76 -13.40
C VAL A 132 -4.54 30.44 -14.16
N PHE A 133 -3.67 29.52 -13.76
CA PHE A 133 -3.61 28.15 -14.26
C PHE A 133 -3.66 27.19 -13.07
N LEU A 134 -4.62 26.26 -13.01
CA LEU A 134 -4.73 25.32 -11.90
C LEU A 134 -5.22 23.92 -12.31
N GLY A 135 -4.86 22.91 -11.52
CA GLY A 135 -5.40 21.57 -11.59
C GLY A 135 -4.38 20.45 -11.51
N ASP A 136 -4.85 19.22 -11.73
CA ASP A 136 -4.07 17.99 -11.69
C ASP A 136 -3.21 17.87 -12.95
N ILE A 137 -1.92 18.14 -12.79
CA ILE A 137 -0.93 17.92 -13.85
C ILE A 137 -0.20 16.58 -13.71
N ASN A 138 -0.53 15.77 -12.70
CA ASN A 138 0.12 14.48 -12.42
C ASN A 138 1.66 14.59 -12.36
N ALA A 139 2.16 15.59 -11.64
CA ALA A 139 3.58 15.83 -11.37
C ALA A 139 3.79 16.21 -9.89
N PHE A 140 5.02 16.10 -9.37
CA PHE A 140 5.35 16.40 -7.97
C PHE A 140 6.66 17.21 -7.87
N TYR A 141 6.65 18.31 -7.10
CA TYR A 141 7.76 19.27 -6.97
C TYR A 141 8.51 19.18 -5.60
N GLY A 142 9.34 18.14 -5.37
CA GLY A 142 10.52 18.19 -4.46
C GLY A 142 10.37 18.37 -2.92
N MET A 143 11.48 18.29 -2.17
CA MET A 143 11.65 17.81 -0.77
C MET A 143 10.94 18.52 0.43
N THR A 144 10.28 19.67 0.28
CA THR A 144 9.30 20.19 1.27
C THR A 144 7.93 20.43 0.64
N PHE A 145 7.64 19.54 -0.32
CA PHE A 145 6.40 19.16 -1.00
C PHE A 145 6.60 17.67 -1.42
N GLY A 146 6.88 16.82 -0.40
CA GLY A 146 7.56 15.50 -0.47
C GLY A 146 6.89 14.38 -1.30
N THR A 147 7.47 13.21 -1.58
CA THR A 147 8.76 12.55 -1.22
C THR A 147 9.30 11.76 -2.42
N LYS A 148 10.61 11.40 -2.40
CA LYS A 148 11.50 10.55 -3.25
C LYS A 148 11.22 10.29 -4.75
N LYS A 149 10.00 10.29 -5.25
CA LYS A 149 9.69 10.28 -6.69
C LYS A 149 9.47 11.71 -7.13
N ILE A 150 10.50 12.31 -7.73
CA ILE A 150 10.29 13.41 -8.67
C ILE A 150 9.28 12.86 -9.70
N GLY A 151 8.14 13.54 -9.87
CA GLY A 151 7.21 13.22 -10.97
C GLY A 151 7.96 13.20 -12.30
N PRO A 152 7.39 12.70 -13.41
CA PRO A 152 8.15 12.54 -14.65
C PRO A 152 8.86 13.86 -15.02
N LYS A 153 10.19 13.91 -14.86
CA LYS A 153 11.03 15.11 -15.05
C LYS A 153 10.70 15.88 -16.33
N PRO A 154 10.41 15.21 -17.47
CA PRO A 154 10.00 15.91 -18.69
C PRO A 154 8.75 16.76 -18.52
N ARG A 155 7.77 16.31 -17.73
CA ARG A 155 6.52 17.05 -17.50
C ARG A 155 6.74 18.31 -16.67
N ILE A 156 7.55 18.21 -15.61
CA ILE A 156 7.92 19.36 -14.77
C ILE A 156 8.61 20.43 -15.61
N LYS A 157 9.59 20.04 -16.43
CA LYS A 157 10.30 20.96 -17.33
C LYS A 157 9.36 21.71 -18.28
N VAL A 158 8.41 21.01 -18.89
CA VAL A 158 7.43 21.63 -19.78
C VAL A 158 6.59 22.69 -19.06
N ILE A 159 6.13 22.39 -17.84
CA ILE A 159 5.36 23.37 -17.05
C ILE A 159 6.24 24.55 -16.64
N GLU A 160 7.49 24.32 -16.22
CA GLU A 160 8.43 25.40 -15.87
C GLU A 160 8.74 26.31 -17.08
N GLU A 161 8.88 25.75 -18.28
CA GLU A 161 9.03 26.51 -19.53
C GLU A 161 7.79 27.37 -19.79
N ILE A 162 6.59 26.81 -19.65
CA ILE A 162 5.33 27.55 -19.80
C ILE A 162 5.23 28.68 -18.77
N CYS A 163 5.56 28.40 -17.51
CA CYS A 163 5.52 29.40 -16.44
C CYS A 163 6.49 30.55 -16.69
N SER A 164 7.69 30.24 -17.19
CA SER A 164 8.69 31.25 -17.54
C SER A 164 8.24 32.11 -18.72
N LEU A 165 7.71 31.50 -19.78
CA LEU A 165 7.22 32.21 -20.97
C LEU A 165 6.01 33.10 -20.67
N LYS A 166 5.13 32.66 -19.76
CA LYS A 166 3.87 33.36 -19.44
C LYS A 166 3.93 34.16 -18.13
N SER A 167 5.11 34.34 -17.54
CA SER A 167 5.30 35.06 -16.27
C SER A 167 4.39 34.57 -15.14
N LEU A 168 4.32 33.25 -14.92
CA LEU A 168 3.51 32.62 -13.88
C LEU A 168 4.36 32.18 -12.68
N ASN A 169 3.91 32.53 -11.48
CA ASN A 169 4.44 32.04 -10.21
C ASN A 169 3.67 30.81 -9.74
N HIS A 170 4.38 29.79 -9.26
CA HIS A 170 3.76 28.63 -8.62
C HIS A 170 3.32 28.99 -7.19
N LEU A 171 2.03 28.87 -6.91
CA LEU A 171 1.48 29.04 -5.57
C LEU A 171 1.81 27.82 -4.70
N MET A 172 2.33 28.07 -3.50
CA MET A 172 2.61 27.03 -2.52
C MET A 172 1.43 26.90 -1.56
N PRO A 173 0.77 25.74 -1.43
CA PRO A 173 -0.32 25.59 -0.48
C PRO A 173 0.18 25.60 0.96
N MET A 174 -0.68 26.09 1.84
CA MET A 174 -0.50 26.06 3.29
C MET A 174 -1.63 25.22 3.92
N PRO A 175 -1.33 24.15 4.69
CA PRO A 175 0.01 23.59 4.97
C PRO A 175 0.67 22.92 3.76
N LYS A 176 2.00 22.83 3.77
CA LYS A 176 2.76 22.14 2.72
C LYS A 176 2.50 20.63 2.78
N GLY A 177 2.28 19.99 1.64
CA GLY A 177 2.01 18.54 1.55
C GLY A 177 2.10 18.02 0.11
N PRO A 178 2.28 16.70 -0.09
CA PRO A 178 2.30 16.10 -1.42
C PRO A 178 0.98 16.31 -2.15
N THR A 179 1.01 16.85 -3.36
CA THR A 179 -0.19 17.00 -4.20
C THR A 179 0.21 16.95 -5.69
N PRO A 180 -0.57 16.25 -6.53
CA PRO A 180 -0.48 16.36 -8.00
C PRO A 180 -1.29 17.54 -8.55
N ASP A 181 -2.18 18.11 -7.73
CA ASP A 181 -2.91 19.34 -8.02
C ASP A 181 -1.97 20.52 -7.79
N HIS A 182 -1.96 21.48 -8.71
CA HIS A 182 -1.10 22.67 -8.64
C HIS A 182 -1.88 23.94 -9.02
N ALA A 183 -1.44 25.10 -8.55
CA ALA A 183 -1.98 26.39 -8.95
C ALA A 183 -0.85 27.38 -9.26
N PHE A 184 -1.00 28.12 -10.34
CA PHE A 184 -0.05 29.09 -10.85
C PHE A 184 -0.78 30.39 -11.16
N VAL A 185 -0.16 31.52 -10.85
CA VAL A 185 -0.76 32.84 -11.02
C VAL A 185 0.22 33.77 -11.73
N HIS A 186 -0.29 34.65 -12.59
CA HIS A 186 0.54 35.68 -13.22
C HIS A 186 1.20 36.57 -12.14
N THR A 187 2.46 36.94 -12.36
CA THR A 187 3.30 37.69 -11.40
C THR A 187 2.70 39.02 -10.96
N SER A 188 1.81 39.61 -11.74
CA SER A 188 1.11 40.86 -11.42
C SER A 188 -0.10 40.71 -10.49
N LEU A 189 -0.51 39.48 -10.12
CA LEU A 189 -1.71 39.23 -9.34
C LEU A 189 -1.39 38.65 -7.96
N PRO A 190 -1.98 39.20 -6.88
CA PRO A 190 -1.89 38.60 -5.57
C PRO A 190 -2.84 37.38 -5.49
N ALA A 191 -2.31 36.22 -5.09
CA ALA A 191 -3.11 35.03 -4.83
C ALA A 191 -2.49 34.16 -3.72
N SER A 192 -3.34 33.42 -3.01
CA SER A 192 -2.93 32.41 -2.03
C SER A 192 -3.64 31.09 -2.30
N TRP A 193 -3.07 30.00 -1.79
CA TRP A 193 -3.66 28.67 -1.89
C TRP A 193 -3.67 28.00 -0.52
N HIS A 194 -4.86 27.51 -0.12
CA HIS A 194 -5.08 26.74 1.08
C HIS A 194 -5.87 25.46 0.77
N PHE A 195 -5.57 24.39 1.50
CA PHE A 195 -6.42 23.19 1.48
C PHE A 195 -7.63 23.41 2.39
N SER A 196 -8.80 22.95 1.93
CA SER A 196 -10.03 22.95 2.71
C SER A 196 -10.72 21.61 2.56
N ASN A 197 -11.21 21.07 3.67
CA ASN A 197 -11.97 19.82 3.68
C ASN A 197 -13.44 20.15 3.41
N PHE A 198 -13.93 19.84 2.21
CA PHE A 198 -15.34 20.03 1.82
C PHE A 198 -16.21 18.81 2.08
N CYS A 199 -15.60 17.62 2.12
CA CYS A 199 -16.23 16.45 2.69
C CYS A 199 -15.62 16.24 4.07
N ASP A 200 -16.43 16.35 5.11
CA ASP A 200 -16.04 15.80 6.41
C ASP A 200 -15.61 14.35 6.22
N ALA A 201 -14.62 13.97 7.02
CA ALA A 201 -14.18 12.60 7.24
C ALA A 201 -15.39 11.65 7.31
N CYS A 202 -15.18 10.37 6.95
CA CYS A 202 -16.16 9.27 7.05
C CYS A 202 -17.32 9.62 7.98
N SER A 203 -18.55 9.70 7.45
CA SER A 203 -19.74 10.15 8.19
C SER A 203 -19.65 9.78 9.68
N ASN A 204 -19.77 10.76 10.58
CA ASN A 204 -19.65 10.51 12.03
C ASN A 204 -20.54 9.35 12.50
N THR A 205 -21.66 9.11 11.82
CA THR A 205 -22.51 7.93 12.02
C THR A 205 -21.81 6.63 11.68
N PHE A 206 -21.14 6.52 10.52
CA PHE A 206 -20.37 5.33 10.13
C PHE A 206 -19.25 5.01 11.13
N ILE A 207 -18.52 6.02 11.61
CA ILE A 207 -17.49 5.81 12.64
C ILE A 207 -18.14 5.33 13.95
N SER A 208 -19.26 5.94 14.35
CA SER A 208 -20.03 5.53 15.53
C SER A 208 -20.52 4.08 15.41
N ASP A 209 -21.05 3.69 14.25
CA ASP A 209 -21.55 2.34 13.98
C ASP A 209 -20.43 1.30 14.03
N LEU A 210 -19.25 1.61 13.45
CA LEU A 210 -18.08 0.74 13.54
C LEU A 210 -17.59 0.59 14.98
N HIS A 211 -17.57 1.69 15.74
CA HIS A 211 -17.19 1.65 17.14
C HIS A 211 -18.14 0.77 17.96
N VAL A 212 -19.45 0.90 17.77
CA VAL A 212 -20.46 0.05 18.41
C VAL A 212 -20.27 -1.42 18.00
N LEU A 213 -20.11 -1.70 16.71
CA LEU A 213 -19.89 -3.05 16.18
C LEU A 213 -18.64 -3.69 16.82
N PHE A 214 -17.50 -3.01 16.81
CA PHE A 214 -16.25 -3.56 17.34
C PHE A 214 -16.32 -3.75 18.86
N ARG A 215 -17.00 -2.87 19.59
CA ARG A 215 -17.24 -3.09 21.02
C ARG A 215 -18.09 -4.32 21.29
N TYR A 216 -19.12 -4.58 20.48
CA TYR A 216 -19.90 -5.81 20.61
C TYR A 216 -19.08 -7.04 20.29
N MET A 217 -18.25 -6.99 19.26
CA MET A 217 -17.34 -8.08 18.93
C MET A 217 -16.41 -8.42 20.09
N LEU A 218 -15.79 -7.40 20.70
CA LEU A 218 -14.93 -7.58 21.87
C LEU A 218 -15.72 -8.05 23.10
N LYS A 219 -16.91 -7.50 23.35
CA LYS A 219 -17.75 -7.90 24.50
C LYS A 219 -18.16 -9.37 24.44
N TYR A 220 -18.48 -9.87 23.25
CA TYR A 220 -18.97 -11.24 23.04
C TYR A 220 -17.91 -12.18 22.44
N ALA A 221 -16.68 -11.72 22.32
CA ALA A 221 -15.55 -12.47 21.76
C ALA A 221 -15.84 -13.13 20.40
N THR A 222 -16.60 -12.45 19.53
CA THR A 222 -17.08 -13.00 18.25
C THR A 222 -16.98 -11.96 17.14
N THR A 223 -16.85 -12.44 15.90
CA THR A 223 -16.78 -11.62 14.68
C THR A 223 -17.86 -12.05 13.69
N PRO A 224 -18.29 -11.15 12.78
CA PRO A 224 -19.29 -11.53 11.78
C PRO A 224 -18.81 -12.72 10.94
N LYS A 225 -19.61 -13.79 10.84
CA LYS A 225 -19.24 -15.00 10.07
C LYS A 225 -18.90 -14.71 8.60
N CYS A 226 -19.55 -13.72 8.00
CA CYS A 226 -19.26 -13.28 6.63
C CYS A 226 -17.83 -12.72 6.44
N TRP A 227 -17.12 -12.41 7.52
CA TRP A 227 -15.71 -12.00 7.46
C TRP A 227 -14.75 -13.16 7.30
N ASN A 228 -15.19 -14.39 7.52
CA ASN A 228 -14.37 -15.60 7.37
C ASN A 228 -14.34 -16.13 5.93
N THR A 229 -14.75 -15.31 4.97
CA THR A 229 -14.63 -15.60 3.54
C THR A 229 -13.51 -14.75 2.93
N SER A 230 -12.71 -15.33 2.04
CA SER A 230 -11.71 -14.61 1.25
C SER A 230 -11.71 -14.98 -0.23
N HIS A 231 -11.23 -14.07 -1.06
CA HIS A 231 -11.05 -14.30 -2.50
C HIS A 231 -9.56 -14.39 -2.81
N ILE A 232 -9.10 -15.54 -3.27
CA ILE A 232 -7.70 -15.81 -3.59
C ILE A 232 -7.43 -15.39 -5.03
N TYR A 233 -6.46 -14.50 -5.20
CA TYR A 233 -5.93 -14.07 -6.48
C TYR A 233 -4.49 -14.59 -6.60
N PRO A 234 -4.22 -15.57 -7.48
CA PRO A 234 -2.88 -16.03 -7.75
C PRO A 234 -2.04 -14.92 -8.41
N ILE A 235 -0.98 -14.47 -7.76
CA ILE A 235 -0.03 -13.49 -8.30
C ILE A 235 1.24 -14.21 -8.76
N PRO A 236 1.66 -14.10 -10.03
CA PRO A 236 2.88 -14.75 -10.51
C PRO A 236 4.13 -14.22 -9.79
N LYS A 237 5.06 -15.12 -9.42
CA LYS A 237 6.35 -14.75 -8.80
C LYS A 237 7.32 -14.15 -9.83
N SER A 238 7.23 -14.59 -11.08
CA SER A 238 7.99 -14.10 -12.24
C SER A 238 7.13 -14.11 -13.50
N LYS A 239 7.57 -13.44 -14.57
CA LYS A 239 6.84 -13.41 -15.85
C LYS A 239 6.63 -14.80 -16.46
N ASP A 240 7.57 -15.71 -16.25
CA ASP A 240 7.57 -17.07 -16.82
C ASP A 240 6.93 -18.12 -15.89
N SER A 241 6.04 -17.69 -14.99
CA SER A 241 5.38 -18.58 -14.01
C SER A 241 4.43 -19.55 -14.73
N SER A 242 4.82 -20.82 -14.85
CA SER A 242 4.04 -21.85 -15.57
C SER A 242 3.38 -22.90 -14.67
N THR A 243 3.79 -23.01 -13.41
CA THR A 243 3.24 -23.98 -12.43
C THR A 243 2.61 -23.26 -11.25
N ILE A 244 1.67 -23.90 -10.55
CA ILE A 244 0.96 -23.29 -9.40
C ILE A 244 1.92 -22.86 -8.28
N ASP A 245 3.02 -23.57 -8.08
CA ASP A 245 4.05 -23.25 -7.09
C ASP A 245 4.83 -21.96 -7.44
N CYS A 246 4.73 -21.48 -8.68
CA CYS A 246 5.25 -20.20 -9.14
C CYS A 246 4.29 -19.03 -8.85
N PHE A 247 3.11 -19.26 -8.26
CA PHE A 247 2.18 -18.21 -7.87
C PHE A 247 2.16 -17.99 -6.35
N ARG A 248 1.78 -16.78 -5.93
CA ARG A 248 1.44 -16.45 -4.54
C ARG A 248 -0.08 -16.36 -4.42
N PRO A 249 -0.73 -17.19 -3.59
CA PRO A 249 -2.17 -17.16 -3.41
C PRO A 249 -2.58 -16.01 -2.46
N ILE A 250 -2.69 -14.78 -2.96
CA ILE A 250 -3.07 -13.63 -2.13
C ILE A 250 -4.57 -13.67 -1.84
N ALA A 251 -4.93 -13.79 -0.57
CA ALA A 251 -6.29 -13.84 -0.08
C ALA A 251 -6.79 -12.43 0.30
N LEU A 252 -7.74 -11.90 -0.47
CA LEU A 252 -8.44 -10.67 -0.14
C LEU A 252 -9.59 -10.95 0.82
N THR A 253 -9.46 -10.47 2.06
CA THR A 253 -10.50 -10.48 3.09
C THR A 253 -11.39 -9.24 3.00
N LYS A 254 -12.53 -9.26 3.71
CA LYS A 254 -13.49 -8.14 3.74
C LYS A 254 -12.84 -6.86 4.28
N MET A 255 -13.23 -5.71 3.74
CA MET A 255 -12.65 -4.42 4.13
C MET A 255 -12.84 -4.11 5.63
N LEU A 256 -14.05 -4.29 6.18
CA LEU A 256 -14.31 -4.06 7.60
C LEU A 256 -13.50 -4.97 8.53
N ARG A 257 -13.28 -6.23 8.10
CA ARG A 257 -12.37 -7.16 8.78
C ARG A 257 -10.96 -6.58 8.85
N ARG A 258 -10.44 -6.06 7.74
CA ARG A 258 -9.10 -5.46 7.70
C ARG A 258 -8.97 -4.25 8.64
N ILE A 259 -10.01 -3.41 8.73
CA ILE A 259 -10.01 -2.28 9.67
C ILE A 259 -9.89 -2.80 11.11
N PHE A 260 -10.70 -3.79 11.49
CA PHE A 260 -10.63 -4.40 12.82
C PHE A 260 -9.29 -5.10 13.09
N GLU A 261 -8.78 -5.88 12.13
CA GLU A 261 -7.48 -6.53 12.22
C GLU A 261 -6.34 -5.53 12.42
N SER A 262 -6.40 -4.36 11.76
CA SER A 262 -5.42 -3.28 11.96
C SER A 262 -5.43 -2.77 13.39
N MET A 263 -6.60 -2.44 13.94
CA MET A 263 -6.72 -1.98 15.32
C MET A 263 -6.27 -3.05 16.32
N LEU A 264 -6.63 -4.31 16.06
CA LEU A 264 -6.22 -5.42 16.90
C LEU A 264 -4.70 -5.64 16.83
N LEU A 265 -4.10 -5.51 15.66
CA LEU A 265 -2.64 -5.60 15.50
C LEU A 265 -1.92 -4.51 16.29
N ASP A 266 -2.40 -3.27 16.23
CA ASP A 266 -1.82 -2.15 16.99
C ASP A 266 -1.89 -2.42 18.50
N PHE A 267 -3.05 -2.90 18.97
CA PHE A 267 -3.20 -3.33 20.36
C PHE A 267 -2.24 -4.46 20.72
N LEU A 268 -2.16 -5.52 19.93
CA LEU A 268 -1.26 -6.66 20.17
C LEU A 268 0.20 -6.21 20.24
N ASN A 269 0.61 -5.30 19.33
CA ASN A 269 1.94 -4.68 19.31
C ASN A 269 2.25 -3.82 20.54
N SER A 270 1.24 -3.20 21.15
CA SER A 270 1.40 -2.45 22.41
C SER A 270 1.50 -3.30 23.67
N THR A 271 1.31 -4.63 23.56
CA THR A 271 1.32 -5.55 24.71
C THR A 271 2.57 -6.42 24.71
N ARG A 272 2.81 -7.13 25.82
CA ARG A 272 3.88 -8.13 25.94
C ARG A 272 3.76 -9.28 24.93
N MET A 273 2.64 -9.40 24.22
CA MET A 273 2.50 -10.41 23.16
C MET A 273 3.47 -10.17 22.01
N ALA A 274 3.90 -8.93 21.76
CA ALA A 274 4.86 -8.61 20.72
C ALA A 274 6.34 -8.80 21.12
N ASN A 275 6.60 -9.31 22.34
CA ASN A 275 7.95 -9.60 22.83
C ASN A 275 8.50 -10.90 22.21
N PHE A 276 8.61 -10.96 20.88
CA PHE A 276 9.21 -12.09 20.18
C PHE A 276 10.72 -12.12 20.40
N ASN A 277 11.32 -13.30 20.31
CA ASN A 277 12.76 -13.46 20.41
C ASN A 277 13.48 -12.53 19.39
N PRO A 278 14.55 -11.80 19.77
CA PRO A 278 15.22 -10.84 18.89
C PRO A 278 15.78 -11.44 17.59
N LEU A 279 15.99 -12.75 17.53
CA LEU A 279 16.48 -13.45 16.34
C LEU A 279 15.43 -13.53 15.21
N GLN A 280 14.14 -13.28 15.52
CA GLN A 280 13.08 -13.10 14.53
C GLN A 280 12.93 -11.63 14.15
N ALA A 281 13.36 -11.25 12.95
CA ALA A 281 13.30 -9.88 12.46
C ALA A 281 12.14 -9.59 11.50
N GLY A 282 11.51 -10.63 10.94
CA GLY A 282 10.47 -10.48 9.91
C GLY A 282 9.22 -9.78 10.46
N PHE A 283 8.69 -8.80 9.72
CA PHE A 283 7.42 -8.13 10.03
C PHE A 283 7.34 -7.49 11.44
N ARG A 284 8.45 -6.96 11.96
CA ARG A 284 8.52 -6.31 13.27
C ARG A 284 9.02 -4.88 13.19
N THR A 285 8.44 -4.01 14.00
CA THR A 285 8.94 -2.65 14.21
C THR A 285 10.35 -2.67 14.82
N GLY A 286 11.25 -1.84 14.30
CA GLY A 286 12.64 -1.74 14.78
C GLY A 286 13.61 -2.72 14.14
N PHE A 287 13.13 -3.65 13.31
CA PHE A 287 13.96 -4.60 12.56
C PHE A 287 13.96 -4.26 11.07
N SER A 288 15.07 -4.53 10.39
CA SER A 288 15.17 -4.34 8.94
C SER A 288 15.96 -5.47 8.30
N THR A 289 15.72 -5.70 7.00
CA THR A 289 16.51 -6.64 6.20
C THR A 289 18.00 -6.29 6.22
N LEU A 290 18.35 -5.00 6.29
CA LEU A 290 19.72 -4.55 6.35
C LEU A 290 20.40 -4.96 7.66
N THR A 291 19.76 -4.71 8.80
CA THR A 291 20.31 -5.08 10.12
C THR A 291 20.55 -6.60 10.18
N HIS A 292 19.59 -7.37 9.69
CA HIS A 292 19.68 -8.83 9.62
C HIS A 292 20.81 -9.31 8.69
N SER A 293 20.97 -8.63 7.55
CA SER A 293 22.05 -8.93 6.60
C SER A 293 23.42 -8.60 7.16
N VAL A 294 23.55 -7.54 7.97
CA VAL A 294 24.81 -7.20 8.64
C VAL A 294 25.18 -8.27 9.66
N ILE A 295 24.23 -8.72 10.49
CA ILE A 295 24.48 -9.81 11.47
C ILE A 295 24.79 -11.12 10.74
N SER A 296 24.18 -11.33 9.57
CA SER A 296 24.52 -12.44 8.70
C SER A 296 25.95 -12.31 8.18
N HIS A 297 26.45 -11.16 7.77
CA HIS A 297 27.73 -11.03 7.06
C HIS A 297 28.97 -11.47 7.86
N ASP A 298 29.94 -12.12 7.20
CA ASP A 298 31.15 -12.66 7.84
C ASP A 298 31.95 -11.61 8.63
N THR A 299 32.02 -10.38 8.12
CA THR A 299 32.70 -9.25 8.78
C THR A 299 32.19 -9.00 10.20
N PHE A 300 30.89 -9.24 10.45
CA PHE A 300 30.34 -9.11 11.79
C PHE A 300 30.97 -10.13 12.74
N TYR A 301 31.14 -11.39 12.32
CA TYR A 301 31.80 -12.41 13.14
C TYR A 301 33.29 -12.14 13.30
N PHE A 302 33.98 -11.80 12.21
CA PHE A 302 35.43 -11.53 12.24
C PHE A 302 35.79 -10.39 13.21
N LYS A 303 35.03 -9.29 13.19
CA LYS A 303 35.23 -8.18 14.13
C LYS A 303 35.00 -8.56 15.60
N ASN A 304 34.27 -9.65 15.85
CA ASN A 304 34.01 -10.20 17.17
C ASN A 304 34.86 -11.46 17.47
N GLY A 305 36.00 -11.62 16.79
CA GLY A 305 36.96 -12.69 17.06
C GLY A 305 36.47 -14.10 16.70
N CYS A 306 35.41 -14.21 15.91
CA CYS A 306 34.80 -15.49 15.54
C CYS A 306 34.80 -15.69 14.02
N ARG A 307 35.00 -16.93 13.58
CA ARG A 307 34.86 -17.30 12.17
C ARG A 307 33.75 -18.35 12.05
N ARG A 308 32.60 -17.96 11.49
CA ARG A 308 31.48 -18.87 11.15
C ARG A 308 31.23 -18.79 9.63
N PRO A 309 32.10 -19.40 8.81
CA PRO A 309 32.00 -19.29 7.35
C PRO A 309 30.88 -20.18 6.80
N ASP A 310 30.43 -21.15 7.61
CA ASP A 310 29.51 -22.20 7.23
C ASP A 310 28.08 -21.83 7.67
N ARG A 311 27.13 -21.94 6.74
CA ARG A 311 25.74 -21.47 6.88
C ARG A 311 24.80 -22.50 6.30
N VAL A 312 23.66 -22.69 6.96
CA VAL A 312 22.58 -23.54 6.44
C VAL A 312 21.32 -22.69 6.30
N PHE A 313 20.80 -22.59 5.09
CA PHE A 313 19.54 -21.92 4.78
C PHE A 313 18.43 -22.94 4.70
N ILE A 314 17.32 -22.66 5.39
CA ILE A 314 16.13 -23.52 5.43
C ILE A 314 14.96 -22.76 4.82
N ASP A 315 14.38 -23.31 3.76
CA ASP A 315 13.14 -22.82 3.12
C ASP A 315 11.96 -23.66 3.62
N LEU A 316 10.94 -23.02 4.20
CA LEU A 316 9.71 -23.70 4.60
C LEU A 316 8.70 -23.75 3.44
N LYS A 317 8.22 -24.95 3.11
CA LYS A 317 7.28 -25.14 1.98
C LYS A 317 5.89 -24.58 2.33
N GLN A 318 5.51 -23.47 1.69
CA GLN A 318 4.18 -22.85 1.84
C GLN A 318 3.86 -22.55 3.32
N ALA A 319 4.78 -21.91 4.03
CA ALA A 319 4.75 -21.78 5.49
C ALA A 319 3.42 -21.25 6.04
N TYR A 320 2.89 -20.16 5.45
CA TYR A 320 1.60 -19.58 5.85
C TYR A 320 0.44 -20.56 5.68
N ASP A 321 0.41 -21.32 4.57
CA ASP A 321 -0.68 -22.26 4.25
C ASP A 321 -0.63 -23.54 5.10
N ARG A 322 0.46 -23.77 5.84
CA ARG A 322 0.65 -24.95 6.68
C ARG A 322 0.34 -24.74 8.16
N VAL A 323 0.24 -23.50 8.61
CA VAL A 323 -0.05 -23.19 10.02
C VAL A 323 -1.28 -23.96 10.49
N ASN A 324 -1.10 -24.78 11.53
CA ASN A 324 -2.23 -25.44 12.18
C ASN A 324 -2.92 -24.44 13.09
N VAL A 325 -4.15 -24.05 12.76
CA VAL A 325 -4.89 -23.00 13.48
C VAL A 325 -5.16 -23.39 14.94
N ASN A 326 -5.48 -24.66 15.22
CA ASN A 326 -5.72 -25.11 16.60
C ASN A 326 -4.44 -25.03 17.44
N LEU A 327 -3.29 -25.42 16.87
CA LEU A 327 -2.00 -25.30 17.54
C LEU A 327 -1.59 -23.83 17.72
N LEU A 328 -1.85 -22.97 16.72
CA LEU A 328 -1.65 -21.53 16.83
C LEU A 328 -2.45 -20.95 18.00
N LEU A 329 -3.72 -21.32 18.14
CA LEU A 329 -4.58 -20.83 19.23
C LEU A 329 -4.11 -21.34 20.59
N TYR A 330 -3.60 -22.58 20.67
CA TYR A 330 -2.97 -23.08 21.88
C TYR A 330 -1.72 -22.25 22.27
N LYS A 331 -0.82 -21.98 21.31
CA LYS A 331 0.36 -21.12 21.53
C LYS A 331 -0.04 -19.70 21.92
N LEU A 332 -1.08 -19.16 21.28
CA LEU A 332 -1.65 -17.83 21.55
C LEU A 332 -2.21 -17.75 22.98
N LYS A 333 -2.95 -18.76 23.42
CA LYS A 333 -3.50 -18.83 24.79
C LYS A 333 -2.39 -18.88 25.82
N LYS A 334 -1.36 -19.71 25.60
CA LYS A 334 -0.18 -19.80 26.47
C LYS A 334 0.58 -18.47 26.57
N ARG A 335 0.64 -17.69 25.48
CA ARG A 335 1.34 -16.39 25.45
C ARG A 335 0.50 -15.25 26.04
N SER A 336 -0.76 -15.15 25.66
CA SER A 336 -1.64 -14.04 26.03
C SER A 336 -2.24 -14.16 27.42
N HIS A 337 -2.40 -15.39 27.94
CA HIS A 337 -3.20 -15.68 29.13
C HIS A 337 -4.61 -15.07 29.09
N SER A 338 -5.15 -14.83 27.88
CA SER A 338 -6.42 -14.16 27.66
C SER A 338 -7.35 -15.02 26.80
N ASP A 339 -8.46 -15.45 27.39
CA ASP A 339 -9.51 -16.17 26.66
C ASP A 339 -10.20 -15.28 25.64
N LEU A 340 -10.32 -13.98 25.92
CA LEU A 340 -10.91 -13.01 24.99
C LEU A 340 -10.11 -12.91 23.69
N ILE A 341 -8.80 -12.67 23.79
CA ILE A 341 -7.92 -12.56 22.60
C ILE A 341 -7.94 -13.87 21.82
N THR A 342 -7.80 -15.00 22.53
CA THR A 342 -7.83 -16.32 21.90
C THR A 342 -9.15 -16.56 21.16
N SER A 343 -10.28 -16.21 21.76
CA SER A 343 -11.62 -16.37 21.16
C SER A 343 -11.85 -15.46 19.96
N ILE A 344 -11.36 -14.20 20.01
CA ILE A 344 -11.42 -13.30 18.85
C ILE A 344 -10.61 -13.84 17.67
N ILE A 345 -9.38 -14.33 17.91
CA ILE A 345 -8.55 -14.92 16.85
C ILE A 345 -9.18 -16.22 16.33
N GLN A 346 -9.73 -17.06 17.21
CA GLN A 346 -10.51 -18.25 16.83
C GLN A 346 -11.71 -17.87 15.95
N SER A 347 -12.42 -16.79 16.27
CA SER A 347 -13.55 -16.30 15.48
C SER A 347 -13.11 -15.80 14.11
N LEU A 348 -11.90 -15.23 13.96
CA LEU A 348 -11.37 -14.71 12.69
C LEU A 348 -10.72 -15.77 11.78
N PHE A 349 -10.18 -16.85 12.36
CA PHE A 349 -9.33 -17.83 11.66
C PHE A 349 -9.80 -19.28 11.76
N GLY A 350 -10.78 -19.59 12.61
CA GLY A 350 -11.24 -20.96 12.87
C GLY A 350 -11.91 -21.64 11.69
N GLU A 351 -13.07 -21.10 11.28
CA GLU A 351 -13.89 -21.65 10.19
C GLU A 351 -13.87 -20.68 9.03
N CYS A 352 -12.90 -20.88 8.13
CA CYS A 352 -12.65 -19.99 7.01
C CYS A 352 -12.94 -20.66 5.66
N TYR A 353 -13.46 -19.86 4.73
CA TYR A 353 -13.78 -20.26 3.37
C TYR A 353 -13.00 -19.39 2.39
N SER A 354 -12.62 -19.97 1.26
CA SER A 354 -11.98 -19.24 0.17
C SER A 354 -12.61 -19.59 -1.17
N THR A 355 -12.62 -18.63 -2.10
CA THR A 355 -12.77 -18.90 -3.53
C THR A 355 -11.45 -18.59 -4.22
N VAL A 356 -11.17 -19.21 -5.37
CA VAL A 356 -10.03 -18.83 -6.22
C VAL A 356 -10.56 -18.11 -7.45
N SER A 357 -10.03 -16.92 -7.74
CA SER A 357 -10.40 -16.13 -8.92
C SER A 357 -9.26 -16.14 -9.94
N ILE A 358 -9.55 -16.62 -11.15
CA ILE A 358 -8.60 -16.65 -12.28
C ILE A 358 -9.31 -16.07 -13.50
N ASN A 359 -8.71 -15.07 -14.14
CA ASN A 359 -9.23 -14.45 -15.38
C ASN A 359 -10.72 -14.03 -15.30
N GLY A 360 -11.13 -13.48 -14.15
CA GLY A 360 -12.50 -13.02 -13.91
C GLY A 360 -13.51 -14.11 -13.54
N SER A 361 -13.12 -15.38 -13.58
CA SER A 361 -13.97 -16.51 -13.13
C SER A 361 -13.57 -16.94 -11.72
N SER A 362 -14.55 -17.27 -10.88
CA SER A 362 -14.33 -17.75 -9.52
C SER A 362 -14.69 -19.23 -9.39
N SER A 363 -13.92 -19.96 -8.57
CA SER A 363 -14.27 -21.31 -8.15
C SER A 363 -15.45 -21.31 -7.18
N GLU A 364 -16.04 -22.49 -6.97
CA GLU A 364 -16.87 -22.74 -5.79
C GLU A 364 -16.08 -22.47 -4.49
N PRO A 365 -16.75 -22.02 -3.41
CA PRO A 365 -16.13 -21.85 -2.11
C PRO A 365 -15.63 -23.19 -1.55
N PHE A 366 -14.44 -23.19 -0.97
CA PHE A 366 -13.88 -24.34 -0.25
C PHE A 366 -13.46 -23.95 1.17
N ILE A 367 -13.48 -24.93 2.07
CA ILE A 367 -13.07 -24.75 3.47
C ILE A 367 -11.54 -24.73 3.56
N ARG A 368 -11.00 -23.75 4.27
CA ARG A 368 -9.58 -23.72 4.66
C ARG A 368 -9.38 -24.54 5.93
N GLN A 369 -8.90 -25.77 5.77
CA GLN A 369 -8.60 -26.65 6.91
C GLN A 369 -7.36 -26.22 7.72
N ARG A 370 -6.46 -25.47 7.09
CA ARG A 370 -5.23 -24.97 7.71
C ARG A 370 -4.77 -23.68 7.05
N GLY A 371 -3.81 -23.06 7.69
CA GLY A 371 -3.06 -21.93 7.17
C GLY A 371 -3.69 -20.59 7.48
N LEU A 372 -2.84 -19.57 7.46
CA LEU A 372 -3.20 -18.17 7.58
C LEU A 372 -3.51 -17.59 6.20
N PHE A 373 -4.31 -16.52 6.15
CA PHE A 373 -4.57 -15.81 4.89
C PHE A 373 -3.33 -15.01 4.47
N GLN A 374 -2.73 -15.33 3.32
CA GLN A 374 -1.69 -14.49 2.75
C GLN A 374 -2.31 -13.16 2.30
N GLY A 375 -2.11 -12.08 3.06
CA GLY A 375 -2.74 -10.78 2.82
C GLY A 375 -3.69 -10.30 3.93
N SER A 376 -3.98 -11.12 4.94
CA SER A 376 -4.56 -10.63 6.19
C SER A 376 -3.52 -9.83 6.97
N ILE A 377 -3.99 -8.79 7.67
CA ILE A 377 -3.14 -7.86 8.44
C ILE A 377 -2.55 -8.57 9.67
N LEU A 378 -3.29 -9.49 10.28
CA LEU A 378 -2.83 -10.25 11.46
C LEU A 378 -1.93 -11.44 11.12
N SER A 379 -1.99 -11.96 9.89
CA SER A 379 -1.26 -13.17 9.52
C SER A 379 0.24 -13.11 9.83
N PRO A 380 0.98 -12.01 9.55
CA PRO A 380 2.41 -11.94 9.86
C PRO A 380 2.70 -12.01 11.37
N PHE A 381 1.90 -11.32 12.19
CA PHE A 381 2.03 -11.37 13.65
C PHE A 381 1.76 -12.78 14.19
N LEU A 382 0.69 -13.41 13.70
CA LEU A 382 0.32 -14.77 14.10
C LEU A 382 1.35 -15.80 13.64
N PHE A 383 1.96 -15.61 12.47
CA PHE A 383 3.05 -16.47 12.01
C PHE A 383 4.29 -16.33 12.89
N ASN A 384 4.70 -15.10 13.22
CA ASN A 384 5.80 -14.87 14.16
C ASN A 384 5.53 -15.52 15.52
N LEU A 385 4.31 -15.39 16.05
CA LEU A 385 3.89 -16.08 17.27
C LEU A 385 3.95 -17.60 17.15
N TYR A 386 3.59 -18.13 15.99
CA TYR A 386 3.62 -19.57 15.73
C TYR A 386 5.04 -20.14 15.77
N VAL A 387 6.02 -19.42 15.20
CA VAL A 387 7.42 -19.90 15.09
C VAL A 387 8.30 -19.51 16.27
N ASP A 388 7.86 -18.60 17.16
CA ASP A 388 8.70 -18.01 18.22
C ASP A 388 9.33 -19.03 19.17
N ASP A 389 8.64 -20.16 19.43
CA ASP A 389 9.18 -21.23 20.26
C ASP A 389 10.36 -21.96 19.60
N LEU A 390 10.36 -22.12 18.26
CA LEU A 390 11.53 -22.60 17.52
C LEU A 390 12.69 -21.61 17.62
N VAL A 391 12.39 -20.32 17.51
CA VAL A 391 13.42 -19.28 17.61
C VAL A 391 14.08 -19.31 18.97
N THR A 392 13.29 -19.45 20.03
CA THR A 392 13.77 -19.58 21.40
C THR A 392 14.57 -20.87 21.62
N GLU A 393 14.14 -21.98 21.04
CA GLU A 393 14.83 -23.27 21.15
C GLU A 393 16.19 -23.28 20.43
N LEU A 394 16.30 -22.52 19.33
CA LEU A 394 17.55 -22.37 18.58
C LEU A 394 18.46 -21.29 19.14
N ASP A 395 17.97 -20.39 20.00
CA ASP A 395 18.76 -19.31 20.56
C ASP A 395 19.78 -19.84 21.57
N SER A 396 21.07 -19.64 21.28
CA SER A 396 22.15 -20.01 22.19
C SER A 396 22.34 -19.01 23.35
N GLY A 397 21.71 -17.83 23.28
CA GLY A 397 21.95 -16.72 24.21
C GLY A 397 23.32 -16.05 24.06
N GLU A 398 24.08 -16.41 23.03
CA GLU A 398 25.41 -15.87 22.76
C GLU A 398 25.35 -14.59 21.93
N LEU A 399 26.43 -13.80 21.97
CA LEU A 399 26.58 -12.60 21.14
C LEU A 399 26.40 -12.90 19.65
N ILE A 400 26.92 -14.05 19.20
CA ILE A 400 26.74 -14.51 17.82
C ILE A 400 25.65 -15.58 17.81
N PRO A 401 24.49 -15.28 17.20
CA PRO A 401 23.35 -16.17 17.26
C PRO A 401 23.60 -17.46 16.47
N SER A 402 22.98 -18.54 16.90
CA SER A 402 22.96 -19.84 16.21
C SER A 402 21.96 -19.90 15.06
N ALA A 403 20.98 -18.98 15.04
CA ALA A 403 20.02 -18.86 13.97
C ALA A 403 19.52 -17.43 13.79
N LEU A 404 19.08 -17.12 12.58
CA LEU A 404 18.50 -15.85 12.19
C LEU A 404 17.21 -16.16 11.43
N PHE A 405 16.13 -15.48 11.81
CA PHE A 405 14.80 -15.66 11.23
C PHE A 405 14.31 -14.37 10.61
N PHE A 406 13.77 -14.45 9.40
CA PHE A 406 13.02 -13.37 8.79
C PHE A 406 11.72 -13.94 8.25
N ALA A 407 10.71 -14.00 9.13
CA ALA A 407 9.51 -14.78 8.92
C ALA A 407 9.83 -16.25 8.62
N ASP A 408 9.52 -16.74 7.42
CA ASP A 408 9.74 -18.11 6.97
C ASP A 408 11.14 -18.39 6.39
N ASP A 409 11.93 -17.34 6.13
CA ASP A 409 13.34 -17.47 5.77
C ASP A 409 14.18 -17.72 7.03
N ILE A 410 14.86 -18.87 7.10
CA ILE A 410 15.67 -19.26 8.26
C ILE A 410 17.11 -19.48 7.83
N GLN A 411 18.05 -18.89 8.56
CA GLN A 411 19.48 -19.11 8.42
C GLN A 411 20.07 -19.64 9.72
N LEU A 412 20.71 -20.80 9.68
CA LEU A 412 21.50 -21.35 10.77
C LEU A 412 22.96 -20.92 10.63
N LEU A 413 23.59 -20.67 11.77
CA LEU A 413 24.98 -20.19 11.90
C LEU A 413 25.76 -21.14 12.83
N PRO A 414 25.97 -22.40 12.41
CA PRO A 414 26.61 -23.42 13.22
C PRO A 414 28.08 -23.11 13.50
N LYS A 415 28.58 -23.61 14.63
CA LYS A 415 30.01 -23.51 14.99
C LYS A 415 30.86 -24.65 14.43
N SER A 416 30.25 -25.79 14.17
CA SER A 416 30.90 -27.01 13.72
C SER A 416 29.89 -27.92 13.00
N LEU A 417 30.38 -28.99 12.38
CA LEU A 417 29.53 -30.02 11.77
C LEU A 417 28.57 -30.65 12.79
N GLU A 418 29.03 -30.89 14.02
CA GLU A 418 28.20 -31.45 15.09
C GLU A 418 27.07 -30.48 15.47
N ASP A 419 27.39 -29.20 15.61
CA ASP A 419 26.40 -28.16 15.91
C ASP A 419 25.40 -27.98 14.75
N ALA A 420 25.87 -28.03 13.50
CA ALA A 420 24.99 -27.99 12.32
C ALA A 420 23.98 -29.15 12.35
N ASN A 421 24.43 -30.38 12.60
CA ASN A 421 23.55 -31.54 12.72
C ASN A 421 22.58 -31.42 13.89
N ARG A 422 23.01 -30.85 15.02
CA ARG A 422 22.15 -30.57 16.19
C ARG A 422 21.04 -29.56 15.84
N LEU A 423 21.39 -28.43 15.23
CA LEU A 423 20.44 -27.38 14.83
C LEU A 423 19.44 -27.90 13.78
N ILE A 424 19.90 -28.68 12.80
CA ILE A 424 19.04 -29.32 11.80
C ILE A 424 18.03 -30.26 12.47
N LYS A 425 18.48 -31.14 13.39
CA LYS A 425 17.58 -32.05 14.13
C LYS A 425 16.51 -31.31 14.93
N ILE A 426 16.85 -30.17 15.53
CA ILE A 426 15.88 -29.31 16.24
C ILE A 426 14.80 -28.83 15.27
N ILE A 427 15.18 -28.27 14.12
CA ILE A 427 14.22 -27.79 13.11
C ILE A 427 13.36 -28.93 12.58
N GLU A 428 13.93 -30.09 12.25
CA GLU A 428 13.17 -31.24 11.74
C GLU A 428 12.12 -31.72 12.75
N ARG A 429 12.52 -31.87 14.01
CA ARG A 429 11.62 -32.23 15.10
C ARG A 429 10.51 -31.20 15.25
N TRP A 430 10.87 -29.92 15.29
CA TRP A 430 9.89 -28.85 15.43
C TRP A 430 8.93 -28.83 14.25
N CYS A 431 9.42 -28.96 13.01
CA CYS A 431 8.59 -28.99 11.81
C CYS A 431 7.58 -30.14 11.85
N LYS A 432 8.03 -31.34 12.23
CA LYS A 432 7.17 -32.52 12.41
C LYS A 432 6.06 -32.26 13.43
N ASN A 433 6.41 -31.71 14.60
CA ASN A 433 5.45 -31.46 15.68
C ASN A 433 4.48 -30.30 15.38
N ASN A 434 4.87 -29.38 14.49
CA ASN A 434 4.10 -28.17 14.16
C ASN A 434 3.48 -28.22 12.76
N GLY A 435 3.45 -29.37 12.09
CA GLY A 435 2.83 -29.52 10.77
C GLY A 435 3.50 -28.75 9.63
N MET A 436 4.75 -28.33 9.83
CA MET A 436 5.55 -27.62 8.82
C MET A 436 6.37 -28.60 8.00
N LEU A 437 6.68 -28.23 6.76
CA LEU A 437 7.56 -29.01 5.89
C LEU A 437 8.71 -28.15 5.39
N ILE A 438 9.89 -28.77 5.31
CA ILE A 438 11.10 -28.17 4.75
C ILE A 438 11.14 -28.46 3.25
N ASN A 439 11.49 -27.45 2.47
CA ASN A 439 11.71 -27.56 1.04
C ASN A 439 13.20 -27.80 0.77
N VAL A 440 13.64 -29.05 0.83
CA VAL A 440 15.07 -29.41 0.74
C VAL A 440 15.74 -28.88 -0.53
N GLN A 441 15.02 -28.82 -1.64
CA GLN A 441 15.55 -28.33 -2.92
C GLN A 441 15.81 -26.82 -2.94
N LYS A 442 15.14 -26.05 -2.08
CA LYS A 442 15.38 -24.61 -1.91
C LYS A 442 16.19 -24.28 -0.67
N SER A 443 16.31 -25.20 0.28
CA SER A 443 17.31 -25.13 1.34
C SER A 443 18.71 -25.33 0.76
N ALA A 444 19.73 -24.84 1.46
CA ALA A 444 21.11 -24.94 0.98
C ALA A 444 22.12 -24.89 2.13
N TYR A 445 23.26 -25.53 1.91
CA TYR A 445 24.47 -25.32 2.70
C TYR A 445 25.48 -24.50 1.88
N ILE A 446 26.02 -23.43 2.47
CA ILE A 446 27.12 -22.64 1.90
C ILE A 446 28.18 -22.46 2.97
N GLY A 447 29.42 -22.77 2.63
CA GLY A 447 30.53 -22.67 3.55
C GLY A 447 31.86 -23.01 2.91
N LEU A 448 32.92 -22.82 3.69
CA LEU A 448 34.28 -23.23 3.32
C LEU A 448 34.54 -24.70 3.66
N SER A 449 33.76 -25.25 4.60
CA SER A 449 33.92 -26.62 5.04
C SER A 449 33.27 -27.61 4.06
N ASN A 450 33.88 -28.78 3.87
CA ASN A 450 33.34 -29.87 3.04
C ASN A 450 32.33 -30.73 3.82
N TRP A 451 31.28 -30.11 4.36
CA TRP A 451 30.26 -30.82 5.14
C TRP A 451 29.25 -31.53 4.25
N ASN A 452 28.95 -32.78 4.59
CA ASN A 452 27.87 -33.55 3.97
C ASN A 452 26.65 -33.57 4.90
N LEU A 453 25.85 -32.50 4.83
CA LEU A 453 24.67 -32.34 5.68
C LEU A 453 23.44 -33.00 5.08
N MET A 454 22.67 -33.66 5.93
CA MET A 454 21.40 -34.30 5.58
C MET A 454 20.25 -33.57 6.27
N ILE A 455 19.15 -33.37 5.55
CA ILE A 455 17.90 -32.85 6.09
C ILE A 455 16.72 -33.59 5.48
N CYS A 456 15.78 -34.01 6.31
CA CYS A 456 14.64 -34.85 5.99
C CYS A 456 15.05 -36.12 5.21
N GLY A 457 16.20 -36.71 5.57
CA GLY A 457 16.78 -37.88 4.90
C GLY A 457 17.36 -37.60 3.51
N GLN A 458 17.44 -36.35 3.07
CA GLN A 458 17.97 -35.94 1.77
C GLN A 458 19.24 -35.08 1.95
N LYS A 459 20.18 -35.19 1.02
CA LYS A 459 21.40 -34.37 1.04
C LYS A 459 21.04 -32.91 0.75
N LEU A 460 21.54 -31.99 1.60
CA LEU A 460 21.37 -30.56 1.36
C LEU A 460 22.14 -30.13 0.09
N PRO A 461 21.52 -29.34 -0.80
CA PRO A 461 22.23 -28.73 -1.92
C PRO A 461 23.37 -27.83 -1.44
N THR A 462 24.49 -27.86 -2.15
CA THR A 462 25.70 -27.07 -1.84
C THR A 462 26.07 -26.15 -3.01
N PRO A 463 25.25 -25.11 -3.31
CA PRO A 463 25.50 -24.22 -4.43
C PRO A 463 26.65 -23.25 -4.14
N ASN A 464 27.25 -22.69 -5.20
CA ASN A 464 28.29 -21.66 -5.07
C ASN A 464 27.76 -20.33 -4.51
N PHE A 465 26.46 -20.05 -4.70
CA PHE A 465 25.80 -18.86 -4.17
C PHE A 465 24.38 -19.18 -3.71
N TYR A 466 23.89 -18.42 -2.72
CA TYR A 466 22.52 -18.48 -2.23
C TYR A 466 21.96 -17.08 -2.08
N LYS A 467 20.73 -16.84 -2.52
CA LYS A 467 20.09 -15.53 -2.40
C LYS A 467 19.30 -15.47 -1.09
N TYR A 468 19.81 -14.73 -0.10
CA TYR A 468 19.16 -14.53 1.19
C TYR A 468 18.75 -13.07 1.35
N LEU A 469 17.46 -12.80 1.60
CA LEU A 469 16.90 -11.44 1.78
C LEU A 469 17.24 -10.46 0.65
N GLY A 470 17.44 -10.97 -0.57
CA GLY A 470 17.78 -10.18 -1.75
C GLY A 470 19.28 -10.04 -2.01
N LEU A 471 20.14 -10.48 -1.08
CA LEU A 471 21.59 -10.42 -1.21
C LEU A 471 22.18 -11.78 -1.58
N PRO A 472 23.18 -11.84 -2.46
CA PRO A 472 23.93 -13.06 -2.71
C PRO A 472 24.88 -13.34 -1.52
N ILE A 473 24.85 -14.58 -1.04
CA ILE A 473 25.82 -15.12 -0.08
C ILE A 473 26.63 -16.18 -0.81
N THR A 474 27.95 -16.05 -0.79
CA THR A 474 28.90 -16.98 -1.43
C THR A 474 29.70 -17.72 -0.36
N ASN A 475 30.42 -18.74 -0.79
CA ASN A 475 31.30 -19.57 0.04
C ASN A 475 32.59 -18.85 0.51
N GLY A 476 32.71 -17.52 0.37
CA GLY A 476 33.82 -16.76 0.94
C GLY A 476 35.13 -16.77 0.15
N SER A 477 35.12 -17.13 -1.15
CA SER A 477 36.19 -16.68 -2.05
C SER A 477 36.04 -15.17 -2.26
N VAL A 478 36.87 -14.40 -1.56
CA VAL A 478 37.19 -13.01 -1.91
C VAL A 478 37.84 -12.97 -3.27
#